data_AF-A0A536SH85-F1
#
_entry.id   AF-A0A536SH85-F1
#
_cell.length_a   1.000
_cell.length_b   1.000
_cell.length_c   1.000
_cell.angle_alpha   90.00
_cell.angle_beta   90.00
_cell.angle_gamma   90.00
#
_symmetry.space_group_name_H-M   'P 1'
#
loop_
_entity.id
_entity.type
_entity.pdbx_description
1 polymer ?
#
loop_
_entity_poly.entity_id
_entity_poly.type
_entity_poly.pdbx_seq_one_letter_code
_entity_poly.pdbx_strand_id
1 'polypeptide(L)'
;MLALTLGLAATAASAIPGLEPGVSRELARWRAQHYRDVRYALAIHIAAGATKLEGTATIDVTLPGSTPDVVLDWRPSPVGARVRELNVNGGRAQAKLEREHLIVPARLLR
;
A
#
# COMPACT_ATOMS: atom_id res chain seq x y z
N MET A 1 -32.62 -14.65 38.47
CA MET A 1 -32.29 -13.65 37.44
C MET A 1 -31.14 -14.19 36.62
N LEU A 2 -31.40 -14.56 35.36
CA LEU A 2 -30.38 -15.11 34.45
C LEU A 2 -29.70 -13.92 33.74
N ALA A 3 -28.44 -13.63 34.07
CA ALA A 3 -27.68 -12.56 33.44
C ALA A 3 -27.08 -13.08 32.12
N LEU A 4 -27.64 -12.61 31.01
CA LEU A 4 -27.12 -12.84 29.65
C LEU A 4 -25.99 -11.83 29.39
N THR A 5 -24.74 -12.25 29.53
CA THR A 5 -23.58 -11.45 29.13
C THR A 5 -23.47 -11.48 27.61
N LEU A 6 -23.91 -10.40 26.96
CA LEU A 6 -23.61 -10.11 25.56
C LEU A 6 -22.09 -9.96 25.42
N GLY A 7 -21.44 -10.95 24.81
CA GLY A 7 -20.04 -10.87 24.42
C GLY A 7 -19.89 -9.82 23.32
N LEU A 8 -19.25 -8.70 23.65
CA LEU A 8 -18.82 -7.69 22.69
C LEU A 8 -17.71 -8.32 21.83
N ALA A 9 -18.07 -8.88 20.67
CA ALA A 9 -17.10 -9.26 19.66
C ALA A 9 -16.54 -7.98 19.02
N ALA A 10 -15.53 -7.38 19.66
CA ALA A 10 -14.73 -6.35 19.03
C ALA A 10 -14.04 -7.00 17.82
N THR A 11 -14.47 -6.65 16.61
CA THR A 11 -13.72 -6.97 15.40
C THR A 11 -12.42 -6.20 15.47
N ALA A 12 -11.37 -6.81 16.02
CA ALA A 12 -10.03 -6.28 15.90
C ALA A 12 -9.71 -6.22 14.41
N ALA A 13 -9.64 -5.00 13.86
CA ALA A 13 -9.08 -4.82 12.53
C ALA A 13 -7.70 -5.49 12.53
N SER A 14 -7.48 -6.46 11.64
CA SER A 14 -6.23 -7.19 11.60
C SER A 14 -5.10 -6.21 11.33
N ALA A 15 -4.20 -6.02 12.29
CA ALA A 15 -3.06 -5.14 12.15
C ALA A 15 -2.19 -5.61 10.97
N ILE A 16 -1.53 -4.65 10.30
CA ILE A 16 -0.56 -4.97 9.24
C ILE A 16 0.54 -5.82 9.86
N PRO A 17 0.89 -6.99 9.28
CA PRO A 17 2.02 -7.80 9.73
C PRO A 17 3.33 -7.01 9.73
N GLY A 18 4.33 -7.52 10.46
CA GLY A 18 5.66 -6.94 10.46
C GLY A 18 6.25 -6.88 9.05
N LEU A 19 6.89 -5.75 8.71
CA LEU A 19 7.55 -5.58 7.41
C LEU A 19 8.92 -6.26 7.42
N GLU A 20 9.22 -7.01 6.38
CA GLU A 20 10.53 -7.66 6.16
C GLU A 20 11.01 -7.33 4.74
N PRO A 21 12.32 -7.15 4.50
CA PRO A 21 12.83 -7.00 3.13
C PRO A 21 12.37 -8.14 2.20
N GLY A 22 12.12 -7.81 0.93
CA GLY A 22 11.56 -8.75 -0.04
C GLY A 22 10.02 -8.84 0.02
N VAL A 23 9.49 -9.98 -0.43
CA VAL A 23 8.04 -10.22 -0.51
C VAL A 23 7.64 -11.23 0.56
N SER A 24 7.28 -10.73 1.75
CA SER A 24 6.80 -11.59 2.84
C SER A 24 5.48 -12.28 2.45
N ARG A 25 5.43 -13.61 2.65
CA ARG A 25 4.22 -14.41 2.43
C ARG A 25 3.07 -13.96 3.34
N GLU A 26 3.37 -13.57 4.57
CA GLU A 26 2.38 -13.12 5.54
C GLU A 26 1.76 -11.79 5.09
N LEU A 27 2.60 -10.82 4.72
CA LEU A 27 2.13 -9.54 4.18
C LEU A 27 1.33 -9.71 2.89
N ALA A 28 1.76 -10.60 1.98
CA ALA A 28 1.02 -10.90 0.76
C ALA A 28 -0.37 -11.46 1.05
N ARG A 29 -0.49 -12.41 2.00
CA ARG A 29 -1.78 -12.97 2.43
C ARG A 29 -2.67 -11.92 3.08
N TRP A 30 -2.10 -11.09 3.94
CA TRP A 30 -2.83 -10.01 4.60
C TRP A 30 -3.36 -9.01 3.56
N ARG A 31 -2.55 -8.58 2.59
CA ARG A 31 -2.99 -7.69 1.50
C ARG A 31 -4.11 -8.33 0.68
N ALA A 32 -4.01 -9.61 0.33
CA ALA A 32 -5.07 -10.32 -0.41
C ALA A 32 -6.41 -10.41 0.35
N GLN A 33 -6.38 -10.32 1.69
CA GLN A 33 -7.58 -10.31 2.53
C GLN A 33 -8.19 -8.90 2.67
N HIS A 34 -7.37 -7.85 2.64
CA HIS A 34 -7.78 -6.49 2.98
C HIS A 34 -7.87 -5.54 1.77
N TYR A 35 -7.05 -5.72 0.74
CA TYR A 35 -7.08 -4.89 -0.47
C TYR A 35 -8.00 -5.56 -1.49
N ARG A 36 -9.00 -4.81 -1.94
CA ARG A 36 -10.02 -5.26 -2.89
C ARG A 36 -10.03 -4.39 -4.13
N ASP A 37 -10.54 -4.93 -5.23
CA ASP A 37 -10.75 -4.19 -6.48
C ASP A 37 -9.52 -3.43 -6.98
N VAL A 38 -8.34 -4.03 -6.83
CA VAL A 38 -7.07 -3.42 -7.21
C VAL A 38 -7.00 -3.27 -8.73
N ARG A 39 -6.86 -2.04 -9.21
CA ARG A 39 -6.70 -1.71 -10.63
C ARG A 39 -5.45 -0.87 -10.85
N TYR A 40 -4.83 -1.09 -11.99
CA TYR A 40 -3.60 -0.40 -12.38
C TYR A 40 -3.80 0.28 -13.72
N ALA A 41 -3.41 1.55 -13.81
CA ALA A 41 -3.18 2.23 -15.07
C ALA A 41 -1.72 2.64 -15.15
N LEU A 42 -1.01 2.13 -16.16
CA LEU A 42 0.39 2.41 -16.38
C LEU A 42 0.54 3.25 -17.65
N ALA A 43 1.16 4.42 -17.52
CA ALA A 43 1.62 5.21 -18.66
C ALA A 43 3.14 5.22 -18.63
N ILE A 44 3.77 4.58 -19.61
CA ILE A 44 5.22 4.39 -19.67
C ILE A 44 5.74 5.09 -20.93
N HIS A 45 6.75 5.92 -20.77
CA HIS A 45 7.49 6.55 -21.86
C HIS A 45 8.69 5.68 -22.23
N ILE A 46 8.74 5.24 -23.50
CA ILE A 46 9.84 4.46 -24.06
C ILE A 46 10.56 5.33 -25.09
N ALA A 47 11.83 5.65 -24.83
CA ALA A 47 12.68 6.40 -25.73
C ALA A 47 13.90 5.58 -26.16
N ALA A 48 14.29 5.71 -27.43
CA ALA A 48 15.49 5.05 -27.96
C ALA A 48 16.74 5.50 -27.17
N GLY A 49 17.56 4.53 -26.75
CA GLY A 49 18.77 4.79 -25.98
C GLY A 49 18.55 5.12 -24.50
N ALA A 50 17.29 5.16 -24.01
CA ALA A 50 17.02 5.35 -22.59
C ALA A 50 17.47 4.15 -21.78
N THR A 51 18.21 4.40 -20.70
CA THR A 51 18.67 3.37 -19.74
C THR A 51 17.69 3.16 -18.58
N LYS A 52 16.58 3.93 -18.56
CA LYS A 52 15.53 3.88 -17.54
C LYS A 52 14.17 4.13 -18.19
N LEU A 53 13.14 3.45 -17.65
CA LEU A 53 11.75 3.75 -17.96
C LEU A 53 11.27 4.90 -17.07
N GLU A 54 10.54 5.83 -17.67
CA GLU A 54 9.84 6.90 -16.96
C GLU A 54 8.35 6.79 -17.23
N GLY A 55 7.53 7.27 -16.30
CA GLY A 55 6.09 7.13 -16.42
C GLY A 55 5.36 7.31 -15.11
N THR A 56 4.07 7.01 -15.16
CA THR A 56 3.16 7.07 -14.02
C THR A 56 2.48 5.72 -13.84
N ALA A 57 2.31 5.32 -12.57
CA ALA A 57 1.45 4.22 -12.18
C ALA A 57 0.34 4.77 -11.30
N THR A 58 -0.90 4.67 -11.77
CA THR A 58 -2.10 4.93 -10.97
C THR A 58 -2.60 3.61 -10.40
N ILE A 59 -2.84 3.58 -9.10
CA ILE A 59 -3.35 2.41 -8.39
C ILE A 59 -4.67 2.81 -7.74
N ASP A 60 -5.76 2.21 -8.22
CA ASP A 60 -7.05 2.29 -7.56
C ASP A 60 -7.23 1.04 -6.69
N VAL A 61 -7.59 1.21 -5.43
CA VAL A 61 -7.76 0.12 -4.48
C VAL A 61 -8.88 0.43 -3.51
N THR A 62 -9.69 -0.59 -3.22
CA THR A 62 -10.70 -0.54 -2.16
C THR A 62 -10.10 -1.07 -0.87
N LEU A 63 -10.19 -0.26 0.19
CA LEU A 63 -9.65 -0.54 1.52
C LEU A 63 -10.80 -0.83 2.51
N PRO A 64 -10.56 -1.56 3.61
CA PRO A 64 -11.59 -1.80 4.61
C PRO A 64 -11.98 -0.47 5.30
N GLY A 65 -13.19 -0.42 5.88
CA GLY A 65 -13.72 0.79 6.53
C GLY A 65 -12.83 1.33 7.66
N SER A 66 -12.15 0.45 8.39
CA SER A 66 -11.00 0.82 9.22
C SER A 66 -9.74 0.87 8.35
N THR A 67 -9.57 1.97 7.61
CA THR A 67 -8.49 2.15 6.64
C THR A 67 -7.11 2.00 7.30
N PRO A 68 -6.31 0.98 6.94
CA PRO A 68 -4.94 0.84 7.40
C PRO A 68 -3.99 1.70 6.55
N ASP A 69 -2.72 1.76 6.91
CA ASP A 69 -1.69 2.23 5.98
C ASP A 69 -1.69 1.35 4.71
N VAL A 70 -1.44 1.97 3.56
CA VAL A 70 -1.23 1.22 2.31
C VAL A 70 0.25 0.91 2.16
N VAL A 71 0.57 -0.37 2.05
CA VAL A 71 1.94 -0.88 1.94
C VAL A 71 2.14 -1.47 0.54
N LEU A 72 2.97 -0.78 -0.25
CA LEU A 72 3.36 -1.18 -1.59
C LEU A 72 4.80 -1.72 -1.57
N ASP A 73 5.05 -2.77 -2.35
CA ASP A 73 6.40 -3.29 -2.52
C ASP A 73 7.21 -2.28 -3.33
N TRP A 74 8.34 -1.83 -2.77
CA TRP A 74 9.20 -0.87 -3.44
C TRP A 74 10.64 -1.05 -2.99
N ARG A 75 11.49 -1.59 -3.88
CA ARG A 75 12.92 -1.72 -3.61
C ARG A 75 13.64 -0.45 -4.07
N PRO A 76 13.95 0.50 -3.16
CA PRO A 76 14.76 1.65 -3.54
C PRO A 76 16.15 1.17 -3.97
N SER A 77 16.67 1.76 -5.03
CA SER A 77 18.04 1.51 -5.50
C SER A 77 18.78 2.84 -5.63
N PRO A 78 20.02 2.96 -5.11
CA PRO A 78 20.81 4.19 -5.22
C PRO A 78 20.97 4.68 -6.66
N VAL A 79 21.09 3.75 -7.60
CA VAL A 79 21.24 4.00 -9.04
C VAL A 79 19.97 3.71 -9.84
N GLY A 80 18.94 3.13 -9.23
CA GLY A 80 17.77 2.59 -9.91
C GLY A 80 16.49 3.43 -9.80
N ALA A 81 15.37 2.74 -9.60
CA ALA A 81 14.02 3.31 -9.60
C ALA A 81 13.80 4.30 -8.44
N ARG A 82 13.14 5.42 -8.73
CA ARG A 82 12.81 6.46 -7.76
C ARG A 82 11.37 6.93 -8.00
N VAL A 83 10.62 7.11 -6.91
CA VAL A 83 9.34 7.81 -6.97
C VAL A 83 9.62 9.30 -6.91
N ARG A 84 9.36 10.01 -8.03
CA ARG A 84 9.58 11.46 -8.13
C ARG A 84 8.47 12.25 -7.45
N GLU A 85 7.24 11.77 -7.57
CA GLU A 85 6.04 12.38 -7.04
C GLU A 85 5.04 11.30 -6.61
N LEU A 86 4.30 11.58 -5.55
CA LEU A 86 3.19 10.77 -5.09
C LEU A 86 1.97 11.68 -4.90
N ASN A 87 0.86 11.29 -5.51
CA ASN A 87 -0.44 11.89 -5.28
C ASN A 87 -1.37 10.81 -4.73
N VAL A 88 -2.14 11.17 -3.70
CA VAL A 88 -3.14 10.31 -3.06
C VAL A 88 -4.46 11.06 -3.09
N ASN A 89 -5.49 10.48 -3.70
CA ASN A 89 -6.82 11.09 -3.83
C ASN A 89 -6.80 12.54 -4.37
N GLY A 90 -5.90 12.84 -5.30
CA GLY A 90 -5.73 14.17 -5.90
C GLY A 90 -4.85 15.15 -5.11
N GLY A 91 -4.44 14.80 -3.88
CA GLY A 91 -3.55 15.60 -3.05
C GLY A 91 -2.09 15.12 -3.13
N ARG A 92 -1.13 16.05 -3.21
CA ARG A 92 0.29 15.71 -3.12
C ARG A 92 0.62 15.14 -1.74
N ALA A 93 1.35 14.04 -1.72
CA ALA A 93 1.67 13.28 -0.51
C ALA A 93 3.15 12.88 -0.47
N GLN A 94 3.60 12.44 0.71
CA GLN A 94 4.88 11.78 0.89
C GLN A 94 4.64 10.42 1.55
N ALA A 95 5.24 9.39 0.98
CA ALA A 95 5.25 8.06 1.60
C ALA A 95 6.47 7.90 2.50
N LYS A 96 6.33 7.05 3.51
CA LYS A 96 7.47 6.52 4.26
C LYS A 96 8.10 5.38 3.46
N LEU A 97 9.42 5.37 3.34
CA LEU A 97 10.16 4.24 2.81
C LEU A 97 10.75 3.44 3.96
N GLU A 98 10.43 2.16 4.05
CA GLU A 98 10.89 1.29 5.13
C GLU A 98 10.98 -0.16 4.64
N ARG A 99 12.13 -0.80 4.91
CA ARG A 99 12.36 -2.23 4.65
C ARG A 99 11.89 -2.69 3.25
N GLU A 100 12.23 -1.92 2.21
CA GLU A 100 11.81 -2.20 0.80
C GLU A 100 10.31 -2.06 0.52
N HIS A 101 9.64 -1.18 1.26
CA HIS A 101 8.24 -0.83 1.03
C HIS A 101 8.05 0.68 0.94
N LEU A 102 7.05 1.08 0.14
CA LEU A 102 6.48 2.42 0.11
C LEU A 102 5.17 2.39 0.91
N ILE A 103 5.13 3.15 1.99
CA ILE A 103 4.03 3.17 2.95
C ILE A 103 3.30 4.50 2.85
N VAL A 104 2.02 4.46 2.47
CA VAL A 104 1.12 5.61 2.47
C VAL A 104 0.31 5.59 3.76
N PRO A 105 0.47 6.57 4.66
CA PRO A 105 -0.24 6.58 5.94
C PRO A 105 -1.77 6.67 5.77
N ALA A 106 -2.52 5.96 6.63
CA ALA A 106 -3.98 5.92 6.66
C ALA A 106 -4.64 7.31 6.64
N ARG A 107 -4.03 8.28 7.32
CA ARG A 107 -4.51 9.68 7.38
C ARG A 107 -4.54 10.40 6.04
N LEU A 108 -3.83 9.90 5.02
CA LEU A 108 -3.78 10.49 3.68
C LEU A 108 -4.76 9.83 2.71
N LEU A 109 -5.45 8.75 3.12
CA LEU A 109 -6.28 7.90 2.26
C LEU A 109 -7.79 8.22 2.38
N ARG A 110 -8.16 9.25 3.15
CA ARG A 110 -9.54 9.67 3.39
C ARG A 110 -9.86 10.97 2.65
#